data_AF-A0A437S917-F1
#
_entry.id   AF-A0A437S917-F1
#
_cell.length_a   1.000
_cell.length_b   1.000
_cell.length_c   1.000
_cell.angle_alpha   90.00
_cell.angle_beta   90.00
_cell.angle_gamma   90.00
#
_symmetry.space_group_name_H-M   'P 1'
#
loop_
_entity.id
_entity.type
_entity.pdbx_description
1 polymer ?
#
loop_
_entity_poly.entity_id
_entity_poly.type
_entity_poly.pdbx_seq_one_letter_code
_entity_poly.pdbx_strand_id
1 'polypeptide(L)'
;MKKLYVYRRKSKIILFNGEENEVIFNLNEYKDVVNNLETDKYSYFDIVKKEYGVEKEKEIKEKFLYLFNFILVNNISNYIVDKYIEGNFYQLSFDEFIKENKKQVIKLSGVLDIVDVMGDVITCLINTDEYLNGKLKMDYEKVNFKDEVELKDEGLGKFFYYEPSGVSKLKNKLKEDLVAFKYVKEKNRDKDGRFILPVYIDEEKLKNKGLENYGDFIVNWLSLSYLHMIEKIHDYFFDYYELSGNRGLVYDDLTVALIGLLSAEIEDYPKGLNKSIEVGRETSGKCYFIDSVVKPISLTQDLAMILQGKDAFGVVTKIMRSNR
;
A
#
# COMPACT_ATOMS: atom_id res chain seq x y z
N MET A 1 15.75 -28.35 -11.12
CA MET A 1 14.79 -27.31 -10.71
C MET A 1 15.59 -26.09 -10.25
N LYS A 2 15.15 -24.86 -10.52
CA LYS A 2 15.90 -23.63 -10.18
C LYS A 2 15.55 -23.15 -8.77
N LYS A 3 16.53 -22.73 -7.97
CA LYS A 3 16.33 -22.06 -6.68
C LYS A 3 16.45 -20.55 -6.86
N LEU A 4 15.70 -19.79 -6.06
CA LEU A 4 15.87 -18.35 -5.91
C LEU A 4 16.64 -18.12 -4.61
N TYR A 5 17.66 -17.26 -4.63
CA TYR A 5 18.52 -17.06 -3.46
C TYR A 5 18.43 -15.63 -2.95
N VAL A 6 18.37 -15.47 -1.63
CA VAL A 6 18.46 -14.17 -0.95
C VAL A 6 19.61 -14.21 0.03
N TYR A 7 20.60 -13.35 -0.18
CA TYR A 7 21.83 -13.38 0.60
C TYR A 7 22.41 -12.00 0.83
N ARG A 8 23.30 -11.92 1.82
CA ARG A 8 24.00 -10.69 2.14
C ARG A 8 25.34 -10.63 1.40
N ARG A 9 25.66 -9.47 0.81
CA ARG A 9 27.01 -9.14 0.35
C ARG A 9 27.40 -7.77 0.88
N LYS A 10 28.33 -7.74 1.85
CA LYS A 10 28.78 -6.50 2.53
C LYS A 10 27.60 -5.74 3.15
N SER A 11 27.27 -4.56 2.58
CA SER A 11 26.21 -3.67 3.01
C SER A 11 24.91 -3.83 2.19
N LYS A 12 24.78 -4.90 1.41
CA LYS A 12 23.65 -5.13 0.50
C LYS A 12 22.97 -6.47 0.75
N ILE A 13 21.66 -6.52 0.48
CA ILE A 13 20.89 -7.75 0.33
C ILE A 13 20.67 -7.96 -1.16
N ILE A 14 20.98 -9.16 -1.64
CA ILE A 14 20.95 -9.52 -3.06
C ILE A 14 19.95 -10.65 -3.27
N LEU A 15 19.15 -10.51 -4.33
CA LEU A 15 18.34 -11.56 -4.92
C LEU A 15 19.09 -12.15 -6.13
N PHE A 16 19.28 -13.45 -6.16
CA PHE A 16 19.94 -14.15 -7.26
C PHE A 16 19.06 -15.27 -7.82
N ASN A 17 18.78 -15.18 -9.11
CA ASN A 17 17.86 -16.07 -9.82
C ASN A 17 18.57 -17.24 -10.57
N GLY A 18 19.90 -17.32 -10.46
CA GLY A 18 20.74 -18.27 -11.22
C GLY A 18 21.54 -17.62 -12.35
N GLU A 19 21.16 -16.42 -12.78
CA GLU A 19 21.71 -15.71 -13.94
C GLU A 19 22.16 -14.29 -13.56
N GLU A 20 21.35 -13.56 -12.79
CA GLU A 20 21.56 -12.16 -12.46
C GLU A 20 21.53 -11.92 -10.94
N ASN A 21 22.41 -11.04 -10.46
CA ASN A 21 22.39 -10.53 -9.09
C ASN A 21 21.67 -9.18 -9.07
N GLU A 22 20.61 -9.08 -8.29
CA GLU A 22 19.87 -7.85 -8.08
C GLU A 22 19.97 -7.38 -6.63
N VAL A 23 20.38 -6.13 -6.41
CA VAL A 23 20.36 -5.50 -5.09
C VAL A 23 18.93 -5.13 -4.76
N ILE A 24 18.34 -5.84 -3.79
CA ILE A 24 17.00 -5.56 -3.29
C ILE A 24 16.99 -4.64 -2.05
N PHE A 25 18.15 -4.45 -1.43
CA PHE A 25 18.34 -3.47 -0.36
C PHE A 25 19.81 -3.06 -0.23
N ASN A 26 20.06 -1.77 -0.02
CA ASN A 26 21.39 -1.20 0.21
C ASN A 26 21.40 -0.38 1.51
N LEU A 27 22.12 -0.88 2.52
CA LEU A 27 22.17 -0.25 3.84
C LEU A 27 22.79 1.16 3.80
N ASN A 28 23.74 1.41 2.89
CA ASN A 28 24.39 2.70 2.81
C ASN A 28 23.43 3.75 2.24
N GLU A 29 22.67 3.39 1.21
CA GLU A 29 21.63 4.24 0.64
C GLU A 29 20.51 4.49 1.66
N TYR A 30 20.04 3.45 2.34
CA TYR A 30 19.04 3.59 3.40
C TYR A 30 19.50 4.55 4.51
N LYS A 31 20.73 4.39 5.02
CA LYS A 31 21.27 5.28 6.05
C LYS A 31 21.40 6.71 5.55
N ASP A 32 21.77 6.89 4.29
CA ASP A 32 21.85 8.21 3.68
C ASP A 32 20.47 8.87 3.56
N VAL A 33 19.41 8.13 3.20
CA VAL A 33 18.02 8.63 3.27
C VAL A 33 17.65 9.06 4.68
N VAL A 34 17.90 8.20 5.67
CA VAL A 34 17.54 8.43 7.08
C VAL A 34 18.33 9.57 7.74
N ASN A 35 19.52 9.89 7.24
CA ASN A 35 20.34 11.01 7.71
C ASN A 35 20.04 12.33 6.99
N ASN A 36 19.18 12.31 5.96
CA ASN A 36 18.86 13.46 5.14
C ASN A 36 17.35 13.78 5.14
N LEU A 37 16.62 13.36 6.18
CA LEU A 37 15.15 13.50 6.28
C LEU A 37 14.69 14.96 6.24
N GLU A 38 15.46 15.91 6.79
CA GLU A 38 15.12 17.34 6.76
C GLU A 38 15.41 17.99 5.40
N THR A 39 16.24 17.35 4.57
CA THR A 39 16.70 17.92 3.29
C THR A 39 15.81 17.48 2.13
N ASP A 40 15.92 18.15 0.99
CA ASP A 40 15.21 17.81 -0.25
C ASP A 40 15.99 16.83 -1.14
N LYS A 41 17.02 16.16 -0.59
CA LYS A 41 17.80 15.16 -1.32
C LYS A 41 16.95 13.99 -1.80
N TYR A 42 15.93 13.62 -1.03
CA TYR A 42 15.01 12.52 -1.32
C TYR A 42 13.57 12.97 -1.12
N SER A 43 12.67 12.58 -2.03
CA SER A 43 11.27 12.98 -2.02
C SER A 43 10.35 12.08 -1.16
N TYR A 44 10.89 11.04 -0.53
CA TYR A 44 10.07 10.06 0.20
C TYR A 44 9.19 10.71 1.29
N PHE A 45 9.69 11.76 1.96
CA PHE A 45 8.99 12.42 3.07
C PHE A 45 8.33 13.74 2.67
N ASP A 46 8.23 14.04 1.38
CA ASP A 46 7.67 15.30 0.89
C ASP A 46 6.24 15.54 1.36
N ILE A 47 5.41 14.49 1.33
CA ILE A 47 4.00 14.57 1.76
C ILE A 47 3.94 14.83 3.28
N VAL A 48 4.75 14.12 4.06
CA VAL A 48 4.88 14.36 5.52
C VAL A 48 5.24 15.82 5.81
N LYS A 49 6.23 16.38 5.11
CA LYS A 49 6.64 17.77 5.31
C LYS A 49 5.53 18.75 4.93
N LYS A 50 4.93 18.57 3.76
CA LYS A 50 3.98 19.54 3.16
C LYS A 50 2.59 19.48 3.79
N GLU A 51 2.05 18.29 3.97
CA GLU A 51 0.66 18.11 4.42
C GLU A 51 0.52 18.03 5.94
N TYR A 52 1.55 17.51 6.64
CA TYR A 52 1.53 17.39 8.10
C TYR A 52 2.35 18.48 8.82
N GLY A 53 3.13 19.29 8.08
CA GLY A 53 3.99 20.33 8.66
C GLY A 53 5.12 19.79 9.53
N VAL A 54 5.53 18.52 9.33
CA VAL A 54 6.56 17.86 10.13
C VAL A 54 7.88 17.84 9.37
N GLU A 55 8.77 18.77 9.71
CA GLU A 55 10.04 18.96 8.98
C GLU A 55 11.28 18.48 9.75
N LYS A 56 11.19 18.36 11.09
CA LYS A 56 12.34 18.01 11.95
C LYS A 56 12.66 16.53 11.89
N GLU A 57 13.94 16.18 11.75
CA GLU A 57 14.46 14.82 11.61
C GLU A 57 13.97 13.93 12.74
N LYS A 58 14.12 14.42 13.98
CA LYS A 58 13.72 13.68 15.18
C LYS A 58 12.23 13.34 15.15
N GLU A 59 11.40 14.29 14.74
CA GLU A 59 9.96 14.12 14.71
C GLU A 59 9.52 13.18 13.56
N ILE A 60 10.16 13.31 12.38
CA ILE A 60 9.96 12.38 11.25
C ILE A 60 10.35 10.96 11.68
N LYS A 61 11.49 10.80 12.37
CA LYS A 61 11.96 9.49 12.88
C LYS A 61 10.99 8.88 13.88
N GLU A 62 10.49 9.67 14.82
CA GLU A 62 9.58 9.20 15.86
C GLU A 62 8.19 8.83 15.29
N LYS A 63 7.67 9.62 14.33
CA LYS A 63 6.29 9.49 13.86
C LYS A 63 6.11 8.70 12.56
N PHE A 64 7.10 8.66 11.67
CA PHE A 64 6.91 8.17 10.31
C PHE A 64 7.94 7.12 9.85
N LEU A 65 9.13 7.07 10.46
CA LEU A 65 10.16 6.10 10.02
C LEU A 65 9.71 4.65 10.16
N TYR A 66 8.87 4.32 11.17
CA TYR A 66 8.35 2.96 11.30
C TYR A 66 7.49 2.55 10.10
N LEU A 67 6.68 3.49 9.59
CA LEU A 67 5.81 3.25 8.45
C LEU A 67 6.60 3.21 7.14
N PHE A 68 7.63 4.06 7.01
CA PHE A 68 8.58 3.98 5.90
C PHE A 68 9.27 2.61 5.84
N ASN A 69 9.81 2.14 6.97
CA ASN A 69 10.44 0.84 7.08
C ASN A 69 9.45 -0.29 6.77
N PHE A 70 8.19 -0.18 7.24
CA PHE A 70 7.15 -1.15 6.98
C PHE A 70 6.84 -1.29 5.48
N ILE A 71 6.63 -0.16 4.79
CA ILE A 71 6.35 -0.14 3.34
C ILE A 71 7.51 -0.78 2.59
N LEU A 72 8.73 -0.36 2.90
CA LEU A 72 9.93 -0.87 2.24
C LEU A 72 10.06 -2.40 2.37
N VAL A 73 9.98 -2.93 3.59
CA VAL A 73 10.10 -4.38 3.83
C VAL A 73 8.97 -5.17 3.17
N ASN A 74 7.73 -4.70 3.28
CA ASN A 74 6.59 -5.38 2.65
C ASN A 74 6.75 -5.41 1.13
N ASN A 75 7.15 -4.29 0.53
CA ASN A 75 7.30 -4.20 -0.91
C ASN A 75 8.48 -5.03 -1.44
N ILE A 76 9.61 -5.09 -0.73
CA ILE A 76 10.69 -6.04 -1.01
C ILE A 76 10.18 -7.48 -0.94
N SER A 77 9.38 -7.81 0.07
CA SER A 77 8.83 -9.15 0.24
C SER A 77 7.86 -9.53 -0.88
N ASN A 78 6.97 -8.62 -1.28
CA ASN A 78 6.09 -8.78 -2.44
C ASN A 78 6.90 -8.99 -3.73
N TYR A 79 7.97 -8.21 -3.92
CA TYR A 79 8.88 -8.38 -5.07
C TYR A 79 9.48 -9.78 -5.13
N ILE A 80 9.97 -10.29 -4.00
CA ILE A 80 10.54 -11.64 -3.91
C ILE A 80 9.48 -12.70 -4.25
N VAL A 81 8.25 -12.56 -3.75
CA VAL A 81 7.15 -13.49 -4.06
C VAL A 81 6.85 -13.49 -5.56
N ASP A 82 6.71 -12.31 -6.18
CA ASP A 82 6.47 -12.22 -7.61
C ASP A 82 7.60 -12.86 -8.41
N LYS A 83 8.87 -12.59 -8.07
CA LYS A 83 10.02 -13.24 -8.72
C LYS A 83 10.06 -14.74 -8.52
N TYR A 84 9.70 -15.21 -7.33
CA TYR A 84 9.61 -16.64 -7.02
C TYR A 84 8.59 -17.34 -7.94
N ILE A 85 7.40 -16.75 -8.08
CA ILE A 85 6.31 -17.29 -8.89
C ILE A 85 6.64 -17.19 -10.39
N GLU A 86 7.03 -16.01 -10.87
CA GLU A 86 7.33 -15.75 -12.29
C GLU A 86 8.42 -16.66 -12.82
N GLY A 87 9.49 -16.86 -12.03
CA GLY A 87 10.59 -17.73 -12.41
C GLY A 87 10.34 -19.23 -12.19
N ASN A 88 9.15 -19.61 -11.68
CA ASN A 88 8.78 -20.98 -11.34
C ASN A 88 9.84 -21.68 -10.48
N PHE A 89 10.35 -20.96 -9.47
CA PHE A 89 11.32 -21.51 -8.53
C PHE A 89 10.65 -22.51 -7.60
N TYR A 90 11.35 -23.58 -7.25
CA TYR A 90 10.79 -24.59 -6.33
C TYR A 90 11.11 -24.32 -4.86
N GLN A 91 12.06 -23.43 -4.60
CA GLN A 91 12.53 -23.08 -3.27
C GLN A 91 13.22 -21.70 -3.27
N LEU A 92 12.94 -20.91 -2.24
CA LEU A 92 13.60 -19.69 -1.88
C LEU A 92 14.63 -19.98 -0.78
N SER A 93 15.92 -19.84 -1.07
CA SER A 93 17.00 -20.14 -0.14
C SER A 93 17.61 -18.88 0.43
N PHE A 94 17.55 -18.73 1.75
CA PHE A 94 18.21 -17.65 2.48
C PHE A 94 19.61 -18.04 2.90
N ASP A 95 20.48 -17.04 3.01
CA ASP A 95 21.81 -17.21 3.62
C ASP A 95 21.70 -17.72 5.07
N GLU A 96 22.42 -18.82 5.37
CA GLU A 96 22.44 -19.48 6.67
C GLU A 96 22.88 -18.53 7.81
N PHE A 97 23.66 -17.48 7.53
CA PHE A 97 24.04 -16.49 8.56
C PHE A 97 22.83 -15.93 9.33
N ILE A 98 21.67 -15.74 8.69
CA ILE A 98 20.49 -15.22 9.40
C ILE A 98 19.95 -16.21 10.44
N LYS A 99 20.04 -17.51 10.18
CA LYS A 99 19.61 -18.56 11.12
C LYS A 99 20.39 -18.49 12.44
N GLU A 100 21.67 -18.12 12.38
CA GLU A 100 22.53 -17.96 13.55
C GLU A 100 22.16 -16.74 14.41
N ASN A 101 21.59 -15.70 13.79
CA ASN A 101 21.31 -14.42 14.46
C ASN A 101 20.03 -14.42 15.31
N LYS A 102 19.14 -15.43 15.18
CA LYS A 102 17.90 -15.62 15.97
C LYS A 102 16.93 -14.41 16.05
N LYS A 103 17.18 -13.32 15.33
CA LYS A 103 16.26 -12.17 15.22
C LYS A 103 15.11 -12.57 14.28
N GLN A 104 13.99 -12.96 14.87
CA GLN A 104 12.73 -13.24 14.15
C GLN A 104 11.59 -12.32 14.63
N VAL A 105 11.93 -11.16 15.21
CA VAL A 105 10.95 -10.16 15.63
C VAL A 105 11.01 -8.99 14.66
N ILE A 106 9.84 -8.63 14.12
CA ILE A 106 9.68 -7.46 13.26
C ILE A 106 10.16 -6.22 14.01
N LYS A 107 11.27 -5.62 13.56
CA LYS A 107 11.80 -4.38 14.14
C LYS A 107 11.63 -3.25 13.14
N LEU A 108 10.48 -2.57 13.19
CA LEU A 108 10.20 -1.46 12.28
C LEU A 108 10.63 -0.10 12.84
N SER A 109 10.89 0.00 14.14
CA SER A 109 11.26 1.28 14.77
C SER A 109 12.76 1.57 14.68
N GLY A 110 13.08 2.85 14.51
CA GLY A 110 14.45 3.33 14.43
C GLY A 110 15.15 2.97 13.12
N VAL A 111 16.47 3.14 13.11
CA VAL A 111 17.32 2.86 11.94
C VAL A 111 17.61 1.37 11.88
N LEU A 112 17.26 0.74 10.76
CA LEU A 112 17.49 -0.68 10.54
C LEU A 112 18.95 -0.99 10.18
N ASP A 113 19.44 -2.13 10.65
CA ASP A 113 20.62 -2.79 10.08
C ASP A 113 20.21 -3.89 9.06
N ILE A 114 21.18 -4.51 8.39
CA ILE A 114 20.87 -5.55 7.39
C ILE A 114 20.22 -6.79 7.98
N VAL A 115 20.59 -7.15 9.21
CA VAL A 115 20.03 -8.32 9.88
C VAL A 115 18.58 -8.06 10.23
N ASP A 116 18.26 -6.84 10.69
CA ASP A 116 16.90 -6.38 10.93
C ASP A 116 16.08 -6.51 9.63
N VAL A 117 16.54 -5.93 8.51
CA VAL A 117 15.81 -5.99 7.22
C VAL A 117 15.63 -7.42 6.72
N MET A 118 16.67 -8.26 6.75
CA MET A 118 16.54 -9.66 6.32
C MET A 118 15.57 -10.44 7.22
N GLY A 119 15.63 -10.23 8.53
CA GLY A 119 14.71 -10.84 9.50
C GLY A 119 13.26 -10.42 9.27
N ASP A 120 13.03 -9.13 9.03
CA ASP A 120 11.69 -8.61 8.75
C ASP A 120 11.15 -9.15 7.42
N VAL A 121 11.97 -9.21 6.36
CA VAL A 121 11.60 -9.81 5.05
C VAL A 121 11.22 -11.28 5.21
N ILE A 122 12.03 -12.08 5.91
CA ILE A 122 11.69 -13.50 6.19
C ILE A 122 10.37 -13.58 6.95
N THR A 123 10.17 -12.73 7.95
CA THR A 123 8.94 -12.72 8.76
C THR A 123 7.72 -12.33 7.91
N CYS A 124 7.85 -11.39 6.97
CA CYS A 124 6.81 -11.10 6.00
C CYS A 124 6.53 -12.30 5.09
N LEU A 125 7.57 -12.99 4.60
CA LEU A 125 7.41 -14.10 3.66
C LEU A 125 6.73 -15.33 4.26
N ILE A 126 7.05 -15.71 5.51
CA ILE A 126 6.37 -16.84 6.19
C ILE A 126 4.88 -16.57 6.46
N ASN A 127 4.49 -15.30 6.38
CA ASN A 127 3.17 -14.76 6.64
C ASN A 127 2.36 -14.55 5.35
N THR A 128 2.89 -14.97 4.21
CA THR A 128 2.21 -14.92 2.91
C THR A 128 1.25 -16.10 2.74
N ASP A 129 0.14 -15.88 2.03
CA ASP A 129 -0.76 -16.96 1.63
C ASP A 129 -0.03 -18.01 0.78
N GLU A 130 0.95 -17.60 -0.02
CA GLU A 130 1.78 -18.50 -0.81
C GLU A 130 2.57 -19.47 0.08
N TYR A 131 3.19 -18.99 1.16
CA TYR A 131 3.91 -19.84 2.10
C TYR A 131 2.96 -20.74 2.89
N LEU A 132 1.89 -20.16 3.43
CA LEU A 132 0.91 -20.88 4.26
C LEU A 132 0.20 -22.00 3.50
N ASN A 133 -0.04 -21.81 2.20
CA ASN A 133 -0.61 -22.84 1.33
C ASN A 133 0.44 -23.77 0.70
N GLY A 134 1.71 -23.67 1.10
CA GLY A 134 2.82 -24.53 0.64
C GLY A 134 3.26 -24.29 -0.81
N LYS A 135 2.82 -23.19 -1.43
CA LYS A 135 3.23 -22.77 -2.79
C LYS A 135 4.63 -22.15 -2.78
N LEU A 136 4.95 -21.39 -1.74
CA LEU A 136 6.29 -20.86 -1.47
C LEU A 136 6.98 -21.75 -0.43
N LYS A 137 8.17 -22.26 -0.77
CA LYS A 137 9.01 -23.05 0.13
C LYS A 137 10.28 -22.28 0.46
N MET A 138 10.65 -22.25 1.74
CA MET A 138 11.84 -21.57 2.22
C MET A 138 12.81 -22.55 2.86
N ASP A 139 14.10 -22.31 2.67
CA ASP A 139 15.18 -23.02 3.37
C ASP A 139 16.36 -22.08 3.62
N TYR A 140 17.33 -22.56 4.40
CA TYR A 140 18.57 -21.85 4.71
C TYR A 140 19.77 -22.64 4.21
N GLU A 141 20.63 -22.00 3.42
CA GLU A 141 21.80 -22.63 2.80
C GLU A 141 23.04 -21.77 2.92
N LYS A 142 24.21 -22.41 2.87
CA LYS A 142 25.47 -21.68 2.63
C LYS A 142 25.53 -21.27 1.18
N VAL A 143 25.54 -19.97 1.00
CA VAL A 143 25.46 -19.37 -0.31
C VAL A 143 26.87 -18.90 -0.72
N ASN A 144 27.54 -19.70 -1.57
CA ASN A 144 28.84 -19.35 -2.14
C ASN A 144 28.67 -18.89 -3.59
N PHE A 145 28.56 -17.58 -3.81
CA PHE A 145 28.45 -17.03 -5.17
C PHE A 145 29.81 -16.60 -5.73
N LYS A 146 29.95 -16.78 -7.05
CA LYS A 146 31.09 -16.27 -7.81
C LYS A 146 30.98 -14.75 -7.91
N ASP A 147 32.08 -14.05 -7.62
CA ASP A 147 32.15 -12.58 -7.62
C ASP A 147 31.90 -11.93 -9.00
N GLU A 148 31.88 -12.75 -10.07
CA GLU A 148 31.89 -12.33 -11.49
C GLU A 148 30.50 -11.98 -12.08
N VAL A 149 29.40 -12.29 -11.38
CA VAL A 149 28.05 -11.95 -11.89
C VAL A 149 27.77 -10.46 -11.68
N GLU A 150 27.39 -9.76 -12.75
CA GLU A 150 27.04 -8.34 -12.74
C GLU A 150 25.94 -8.05 -11.72
N LEU A 151 26.12 -6.94 -10.99
CA LEU A 151 25.22 -6.53 -9.91
C LEU A 151 24.32 -5.40 -10.41
N LYS A 152 23.04 -5.70 -10.59
CA LYS A 152 22.01 -4.71 -10.90
C LYS A 152 21.54 -4.01 -9.62
N ASP A 153 21.70 -2.70 -9.54
CA ASP A 153 21.28 -1.90 -8.38
C ASP A 153 20.40 -0.75 -8.86
N GLU A 154 19.09 -0.92 -8.74
CA GLU A 154 18.07 0.07 -9.16
C GLU A 154 17.71 1.06 -8.04
N GLY A 155 18.38 0.94 -6.89
CA GLY A 155 18.18 1.80 -5.72
C GLY A 155 16.93 1.45 -4.91
N LEU A 156 16.85 2.07 -3.73
CA LEU A 156 15.78 1.86 -2.76
C LEU A 156 14.41 2.24 -3.32
N GLY A 157 14.37 3.26 -4.19
CA GLY A 157 13.13 3.80 -4.74
C GLY A 157 12.31 2.79 -5.53
N LYS A 158 12.99 1.92 -6.30
CA LYS A 158 12.31 0.83 -7.03
C LYS A 158 11.47 -0.03 -6.09
N PHE A 159 12.05 -0.40 -4.95
CA PHE A 159 11.39 -1.29 -4.00
C PHE A 159 10.41 -0.54 -3.10
N PHE A 160 10.71 0.70 -2.71
CA PHE A 160 9.78 1.51 -1.92
C PHE A 160 8.45 1.73 -2.64
N TYR A 161 8.47 1.95 -3.96
CA TYR A 161 7.28 2.14 -4.78
C TYR A 161 6.80 0.87 -5.50
N TYR A 162 7.31 -0.32 -5.14
CA TYR A 162 6.95 -1.55 -5.83
C TYR A 162 5.48 -1.91 -5.63
N GLU A 163 4.80 -2.21 -6.74
CA GLU A 163 3.41 -2.68 -6.76
C GLU A 163 3.40 -4.17 -7.17
N PRO A 164 2.81 -5.07 -6.36
CA PRO A 164 2.80 -6.51 -6.66
C PRO A 164 2.08 -6.80 -7.99
N SER A 165 2.57 -7.80 -8.72
CA SER A 165 2.10 -8.10 -10.08
C SER A 165 0.60 -8.41 -10.16
N GLY A 166 0.06 -9.12 -9.15
CA GLY A 166 -1.36 -9.44 -9.04
C GLY A 166 -2.22 -8.19 -8.84
N VAL A 167 -1.82 -7.32 -7.91
CA VAL A 167 -2.49 -6.04 -7.65
C VAL A 167 -2.43 -5.14 -8.87
N SER A 168 -1.27 -5.04 -9.53
CA SER A 168 -1.10 -4.19 -10.72
C SER A 168 -1.98 -4.62 -11.90
N LYS A 169 -2.07 -5.94 -12.15
CA LYS A 169 -2.99 -6.50 -13.17
C LYS A 169 -4.44 -6.19 -12.85
N LEU A 170 -4.87 -6.40 -11.60
CA LEU A 170 -6.24 -6.12 -11.16
C LEU A 170 -6.56 -4.62 -11.27
N LYS A 171 -5.60 -3.76 -10.89
CA LYS A 171 -5.68 -2.30 -10.97
C LYS A 171 -5.87 -1.82 -12.41
N ASN A 172 -5.14 -2.38 -13.37
CA ASN A 172 -5.29 -2.04 -14.79
C ASN A 172 -6.70 -2.41 -15.29
N LYS A 173 -7.20 -3.59 -14.93
CA LYS A 173 -8.58 -4.00 -15.26
C LYS A 173 -9.63 -3.07 -14.63
N LEU A 174 -9.51 -2.80 -13.33
CA LEU A 174 -10.39 -1.89 -12.60
C LEU A 174 -10.39 -0.48 -13.19
N LYS A 175 -9.24 0.03 -13.65
CA LYS A 175 -9.15 1.37 -14.24
C LYS A 175 -10.06 1.51 -15.46
N GLU A 176 -10.08 0.50 -16.34
CA GLU A 176 -10.95 0.48 -17.52
C GLU A 176 -12.42 0.36 -17.12
N ASP A 177 -12.72 -0.58 -16.22
CA ASP A 177 -14.08 -0.87 -15.81
C ASP A 177 -14.71 0.28 -14.99
N LEU A 178 -13.97 0.93 -14.08
CA LEU A 178 -14.45 2.10 -13.33
C LEU A 178 -14.93 3.21 -14.27
N VAL A 179 -14.25 3.43 -15.40
CA VAL A 179 -14.66 4.40 -16.43
C VAL A 179 -15.87 3.88 -17.21
N ALA A 180 -15.84 2.63 -17.66
CA ALA A 180 -16.92 2.02 -18.44
C ALA A 180 -18.26 2.00 -17.69
N PHE A 181 -18.23 1.64 -16.40
CA PHE A 181 -19.40 1.64 -15.51
C PHE A 181 -19.75 3.02 -14.94
N LYS A 182 -18.99 4.06 -15.31
CA LYS A 182 -19.20 5.47 -14.94
C LYS A 182 -19.14 5.71 -13.44
N TYR A 183 -18.28 4.98 -12.73
CA TYR A 183 -17.92 5.29 -11.35
C TYR A 183 -17.05 6.54 -11.26
N VAL A 184 -16.22 6.76 -12.28
CA VAL A 184 -15.27 7.85 -12.34
C VAL A 184 -15.24 8.46 -13.74
N LYS A 185 -14.78 9.70 -13.85
CA LYS A 185 -14.53 10.37 -15.13
C LYS A 185 -13.06 10.23 -15.49
N GLU A 186 -12.77 9.83 -16.72
CA GLU A 186 -11.38 9.57 -17.20
C GLU A 186 -10.42 10.74 -16.94
N LYS A 187 -10.90 11.97 -17.13
CA LYS A 187 -10.12 13.21 -17.02
C LYS A 187 -10.13 13.82 -15.61
N ASN A 188 -10.97 13.33 -14.67
CA ASN A 188 -11.03 13.89 -13.32
C ASN A 188 -10.04 13.17 -12.41
N ARG A 189 -8.90 13.82 -12.14
CA ARG A 189 -7.77 13.24 -11.42
C ARG A 189 -7.23 14.19 -10.37
N ASP A 190 -6.76 13.63 -9.26
CA ASP A 190 -5.98 14.39 -8.28
C ASP A 190 -4.52 14.59 -8.74
N LYS A 191 -3.73 15.30 -7.92
CA LYS A 191 -2.31 15.59 -8.16
C LYS A 191 -1.43 14.35 -8.31
N ASP A 192 -1.86 13.20 -7.79
CA ASP A 192 -1.16 11.92 -7.84
C ASP A 192 -1.69 11.00 -8.95
N GLY A 193 -2.62 11.49 -9.79
CA GLY A 193 -3.20 10.74 -10.90
C GLY A 193 -4.32 9.76 -10.51
N ARG A 194 -4.82 9.79 -9.28
CA ARG A 194 -5.95 8.95 -8.84
C ARG A 194 -7.26 9.55 -9.34
N PHE A 195 -8.25 8.73 -9.63
CA PHE A 195 -9.59 9.22 -9.95
C PHE A 195 -10.25 9.84 -8.72
N ILE A 196 -10.90 10.97 -8.92
CA ILE A 196 -11.67 11.64 -7.87
C ILE A 196 -13.09 11.06 -7.84
N LEU A 197 -13.47 10.51 -6.68
CA LEU A 197 -14.85 10.21 -6.34
C LEU A 197 -15.51 11.47 -5.75
N PRO A 198 -16.59 11.99 -6.37
CA PRO A 198 -17.21 13.22 -5.92
C PRO A 198 -18.06 13.00 -4.65
N VAL A 199 -17.87 13.89 -3.67
CA VAL A 199 -18.69 13.98 -2.47
C VAL A 199 -19.41 15.34 -2.47
N TYR A 200 -20.71 15.32 -2.21
CA TYR A 200 -21.56 16.51 -2.20
C TYR A 200 -22.10 16.78 -0.81
N ILE A 201 -22.14 18.06 -0.39
CA ILE A 201 -22.76 18.48 0.87
C ILE A 201 -24.17 18.99 0.59
N ASP A 202 -25.16 18.41 1.25
CA ASP A 202 -26.55 18.92 1.23
C ASP A 202 -26.76 19.87 2.43
N GLU A 203 -26.36 21.13 2.27
CA GLU A 203 -26.42 22.12 3.36
C GLU A 203 -27.85 22.36 3.87
N GLU A 204 -28.84 22.33 2.99
CA GLU A 204 -30.24 22.58 3.36
C GLU A 204 -30.73 21.46 4.27
N LYS A 205 -30.44 20.21 3.92
CA LYS A 205 -30.83 19.04 4.71
C LYS A 205 -30.06 18.96 6.03
N LEU A 206 -28.79 19.36 6.05
CA LEU A 206 -28.01 19.47 7.29
C LEU A 206 -28.61 20.53 8.23
N LYS A 207 -28.93 21.73 7.71
CA LYS A 207 -29.60 22.81 8.47
C LYS A 207 -30.95 22.35 9.02
N ASN A 208 -31.77 21.67 8.21
CA ASN A 208 -33.05 21.13 8.64
C ASN A 208 -32.93 20.07 9.76
N LYS A 209 -31.76 19.45 9.92
CA LYS A 209 -31.43 18.51 11.01
C LYS A 209 -30.73 19.18 12.21
N GLY A 210 -30.62 20.51 12.22
CA GLY A 210 -29.96 21.26 13.29
C GLY A 210 -28.43 21.22 13.26
N LEU A 211 -27.83 20.82 12.13
CA LEU A 211 -26.38 20.78 11.93
C LEU A 211 -25.93 22.07 11.23
N GLU A 212 -25.78 23.15 11.99
CA GLU A 212 -25.43 24.48 11.45
C GLU A 212 -23.92 24.73 11.38
N ASN A 213 -23.13 24.10 12.28
CA ASN A 213 -21.67 24.22 12.36
C ASN A 213 -20.96 22.96 11.86
N TYR A 214 -21.38 22.42 10.71
CA TYR A 214 -20.85 21.15 10.22
C TYR A 214 -19.42 21.24 9.64
N GLY A 215 -18.90 22.47 9.46
CA GLY A 215 -17.59 22.74 8.84
C GLY A 215 -16.44 21.94 9.47
N ASP A 216 -16.41 21.85 10.79
CA ASP A 216 -15.36 21.14 11.54
C ASP A 216 -15.38 19.62 11.30
N PHE A 217 -16.51 19.07 10.85
CA PHE A 217 -16.68 17.63 10.60
C PHE A 217 -16.40 17.24 9.15
N ILE A 218 -16.26 18.22 8.25
CA ILE A 218 -16.16 17.97 6.81
C ILE A 218 -15.00 17.04 6.46
N VAL A 219 -13.82 17.25 7.04
CA VAL A 219 -12.63 16.41 6.76
C VAL A 219 -12.90 14.96 7.15
N ASN A 220 -13.43 14.73 8.36
CA ASN A 220 -13.74 13.39 8.84
C ASN A 220 -14.87 12.75 8.01
N TRP A 221 -15.90 13.50 7.66
CA TRP A 221 -17.00 13.01 6.83
C TRP A 221 -16.58 12.72 5.41
N LEU A 222 -15.64 13.48 4.83
CA LEU A 222 -15.04 13.17 3.53
C LEU A 222 -14.33 11.81 3.58
N SER A 223 -13.48 11.58 4.58
CA SER A 223 -12.79 10.31 4.77
C SER A 223 -13.76 9.13 4.96
N LEU A 224 -14.80 9.30 5.78
CA LEU A 224 -15.82 8.26 5.96
C LEU A 224 -16.62 8.01 4.68
N SER A 225 -17.00 9.07 3.95
CA SER A 225 -17.70 8.96 2.67
C SER A 225 -16.88 8.23 1.63
N TYR A 226 -15.57 8.52 1.57
CA TYR A 226 -14.62 7.79 0.73
C TYR A 226 -14.63 6.30 1.05
N LEU A 227 -14.52 5.92 2.32
CA LEU A 227 -14.53 4.51 2.72
C LEU A 227 -15.86 3.80 2.40
N HIS A 228 -17.01 4.47 2.62
CA HIS A 228 -18.33 3.95 2.21
C HIS A 228 -18.42 3.75 0.70
N MET A 229 -17.84 4.65 -0.11
CA MET A 229 -17.79 4.46 -1.56
C MET A 229 -16.86 3.31 -1.96
N ILE A 230 -15.69 3.19 -1.34
CA ILE A 230 -14.77 2.06 -1.57
C ILE A 230 -15.48 0.74 -1.29
N GLU A 231 -16.18 0.60 -0.17
CA GLU A 231 -16.95 -0.60 0.18
C GLU A 231 -18.00 -0.95 -0.90
N LYS A 232 -18.79 0.02 -1.34
CA LYS A 232 -19.82 -0.21 -2.37
C LYS A 232 -19.23 -0.56 -3.74
N ILE A 233 -18.14 0.10 -4.13
CA ILE A 233 -17.43 -0.18 -5.38
C ILE A 233 -16.80 -1.58 -5.31
N HIS A 234 -16.18 -1.90 -4.18
CA HIS A 234 -15.62 -3.20 -3.89
C HIS A 234 -16.67 -4.29 -4.09
N ASP A 235 -17.81 -4.21 -3.40
CA ASP A 235 -18.83 -5.27 -3.47
C ASP A 235 -19.38 -5.49 -4.88
N TYR A 236 -19.53 -4.41 -5.64
CA TYR A 236 -19.92 -4.50 -7.05
C TYR A 236 -18.87 -5.26 -7.87
N PHE A 237 -17.59 -4.89 -7.77
CA PHE A 237 -16.53 -5.53 -8.57
C PHE A 237 -16.15 -6.91 -8.07
N PHE A 238 -16.34 -7.18 -6.78
CA PHE A 238 -16.22 -8.51 -6.19
C PHE A 238 -17.18 -9.47 -6.88
N ASP A 239 -18.45 -9.08 -7.02
CA ASP A 239 -19.47 -9.87 -7.71
C ASP A 239 -19.23 -9.93 -9.22
N TYR A 240 -18.94 -8.79 -9.85
CA TYR A 240 -18.73 -8.70 -11.30
C TYR A 240 -17.54 -9.52 -11.79
N TYR A 241 -16.49 -9.65 -10.98
CA TYR A 241 -15.33 -10.47 -11.28
C TYR A 241 -15.42 -11.89 -10.72
N GLU A 242 -16.52 -12.25 -10.06
CA GLU A 242 -16.74 -13.56 -9.44
C GLU A 242 -15.60 -13.94 -8.47
N LEU A 243 -15.14 -12.98 -7.65
CA LEU A 243 -14.05 -13.21 -6.71
C LEU A 243 -14.51 -14.11 -5.55
N SER A 244 -13.56 -14.88 -4.99
CA SER A 244 -13.76 -15.64 -3.77
C SER A 244 -13.29 -14.83 -2.56
N GLY A 245 -14.05 -14.83 -1.47
CA GLY A 245 -13.69 -14.10 -0.25
C GLY A 245 -14.90 -13.46 0.44
N ASN A 246 -14.65 -12.38 1.16
CA ASN A 246 -15.69 -11.63 1.88
C ASN A 246 -15.98 -10.31 1.17
N ARG A 247 -17.26 -9.92 1.18
CA ARG A 247 -17.70 -8.57 0.84
C ARG A 247 -17.38 -7.59 1.97
N GLY A 248 -17.48 -6.30 1.64
CA GLY A 248 -17.30 -5.18 2.55
C GLY A 248 -15.95 -4.51 2.42
N LEU A 249 -15.66 -3.60 3.34
CA LEU A 249 -14.35 -2.96 3.47
C LEU A 249 -13.35 -3.91 4.14
N VAL A 250 -12.89 -4.91 3.38
CA VAL A 250 -11.97 -5.96 3.84
C VAL A 250 -10.56 -5.76 3.28
N TYR A 251 -9.56 -6.36 3.91
CA TYR A 251 -8.22 -6.40 3.30
C TYR A 251 -8.13 -7.54 2.29
N ASP A 252 -8.08 -7.17 1.01
CA ASP A 252 -7.84 -8.02 -0.16
C ASP A 252 -7.22 -7.22 -1.32
N ASP A 253 -6.85 -7.90 -2.42
CA ASP A 253 -6.20 -7.25 -3.57
C ASP A 253 -7.13 -6.23 -4.27
N LEU A 254 -8.45 -6.44 -4.25
CA LEU A 254 -9.43 -5.51 -4.82
C LEU A 254 -9.46 -4.19 -4.04
N THR A 255 -9.53 -4.26 -2.71
CA THR A 255 -9.52 -3.06 -1.85
C THR A 255 -8.21 -2.31 -1.95
N VAL A 256 -7.06 -3.03 -1.97
CA VAL A 256 -5.74 -2.42 -2.19
C VAL A 256 -5.72 -1.67 -3.54
N ALA A 257 -6.18 -2.31 -4.62
CA ALA A 257 -6.21 -1.69 -5.95
C ALA A 257 -7.14 -0.47 -6.00
N LEU A 258 -8.31 -0.53 -5.37
CA LEU A 258 -9.25 0.59 -5.28
C LEU A 258 -8.64 1.77 -4.52
N ILE A 259 -8.03 1.53 -3.36
CA ILE A 259 -7.36 2.58 -2.57
C ILE A 259 -6.22 3.23 -3.38
N GLY A 260 -5.51 2.44 -4.18
CA GLY A 260 -4.45 2.90 -5.08
C GLY A 260 -4.93 3.66 -6.32
N LEU A 261 -6.22 3.55 -6.68
CA LEU A 261 -6.81 4.20 -7.87
C LEU A 261 -7.69 5.39 -7.54
N LEU A 262 -8.25 5.46 -6.35
CA LEU A 262 -9.34 6.37 -6.01
C LEU A 262 -8.91 7.35 -4.91
N SER A 263 -9.36 8.58 -5.02
CA SER A 263 -9.38 9.59 -3.95
C SER A 263 -10.79 10.16 -3.87
N ALA A 264 -11.03 11.09 -2.94
CA ALA A 264 -12.32 11.77 -2.82
C ALA A 264 -12.11 13.25 -2.59
N GLU A 265 -12.97 14.05 -3.19
CA GLU A 265 -12.99 15.51 -3.03
C GLU A 265 -14.43 15.99 -2.90
N ILE A 266 -14.58 17.16 -2.26
CA ILE A 266 -15.87 17.83 -2.14
C ILE A 266 -16.07 18.65 -3.40
N GLU A 267 -17.17 18.38 -4.08
CA GLU A 267 -17.50 18.98 -5.37
C GLU A 267 -18.73 19.86 -5.24
N ASP A 268 -18.86 20.84 -6.12
CA ASP A 268 -20.05 21.68 -6.18
C ASP A 268 -21.28 20.83 -6.48
N TYR A 269 -22.38 21.13 -5.78
CA TYR A 269 -23.63 20.42 -5.99
C TYR A 269 -24.07 20.57 -7.47
N PRO A 270 -24.27 19.45 -8.21
CA PRO A 270 -24.50 19.50 -9.65
C PRO A 270 -25.79 20.23 -10.02
N LYS A 271 -25.68 21.21 -10.92
CA LYS A 271 -26.84 21.98 -11.43
C LYS A 271 -27.75 21.06 -12.26
N GLY A 272 -29.04 21.01 -11.92
CA GLY A 272 -30.05 20.23 -12.67
C GLY A 272 -30.34 18.83 -12.12
N LEU A 273 -29.62 18.38 -11.09
CA LEU A 273 -30.18 17.39 -10.17
C LEU A 273 -31.30 18.12 -9.42
N ASN A 274 -32.55 17.87 -9.82
CA ASN A 274 -33.67 18.29 -8.97
C ASN A 274 -33.38 17.71 -7.58
N LYS A 275 -33.42 18.54 -6.54
CA LYS A 275 -33.35 18.11 -5.13
C LYS A 275 -34.37 16.99 -4.78
N SER A 276 -35.26 16.66 -5.72
CA SER A 276 -36.28 15.63 -5.70
C SER A 276 -35.97 14.34 -6.49
N ILE A 277 -34.83 14.18 -7.18
CA ILE A 277 -34.42 12.85 -7.68
C ILE A 277 -33.81 12.08 -6.51
N GLU A 278 -34.75 11.61 -5.69
CA GLU A 278 -34.64 10.52 -4.72
C GLU A 278 -33.46 10.59 -3.76
N VAL A 279 -33.72 11.25 -2.63
CA VAL A 279 -33.43 10.70 -1.30
C VAL A 279 -33.78 9.20 -1.33
N GLY A 280 -32.84 8.34 -1.73
CA GLY A 280 -33.07 6.88 -1.84
C GLY A 280 -32.53 6.19 -3.09
N ARG A 281 -32.14 6.88 -4.17
CA ARG A 281 -31.36 6.23 -5.23
C ARG A 281 -29.88 6.38 -4.94
N GLU A 282 -29.35 5.42 -4.19
CA GLU A 282 -27.93 5.17 -4.15
C GLU A 282 -27.43 5.12 -5.60
N THR A 283 -26.62 6.10 -5.99
CA THR A 283 -25.82 6.06 -7.22
C THR A 283 -24.70 5.04 -7.05
N SER A 284 -25.01 3.84 -6.54
CA SER A 284 -24.15 2.65 -6.41
C SER A 284 -22.65 2.95 -6.27
N GLY A 285 -22.21 3.71 -5.26
CA GLY A 285 -20.79 4.02 -5.03
C GLY A 285 -20.12 5.02 -5.99
N LYS A 286 -20.84 5.63 -6.94
CA LYS A 286 -20.34 6.61 -7.93
C LYS A 286 -20.18 8.01 -7.36
N CYS A 287 -20.97 8.36 -6.36
CA CYS A 287 -20.85 9.59 -5.58
C CYS A 287 -21.44 9.38 -4.18
N TYR A 288 -21.14 10.30 -3.27
CA TYR A 288 -21.68 10.28 -1.91
C TYR A 288 -22.31 11.64 -1.57
N PHE A 289 -23.47 11.62 -0.90
CA PHE A 289 -24.14 12.82 -0.40
C PHE A 289 -24.08 12.86 1.12
N ILE A 290 -23.44 13.90 1.66
CA ILE A 290 -23.43 14.19 3.09
C ILE A 290 -24.67 15.00 3.40
N ASP A 291 -25.67 14.35 3.99
CA ASP A 291 -26.94 14.96 4.38
C ASP A 291 -27.28 14.77 5.87
N SER A 292 -26.39 14.10 6.61
CA SER A 292 -26.46 13.77 8.02
C SER A 292 -25.07 13.43 8.54
N VAL A 293 -24.96 13.26 9.87
CA VAL A 293 -23.75 12.72 10.51
C VAL A 293 -23.39 11.39 9.86
N VAL A 294 -22.22 11.35 9.22
CA VAL A 294 -21.72 10.13 8.57
C VAL A 294 -21.31 9.13 9.66
N LYS A 295 -21.81 7.90 9.56
CA LYS A 295 -21.56 6.86 10.56
C LYS A 295 -20.10 6.42 10.54
N PRO A 296 -19.46 6.25 11.71
CA PRO A 296 -18.13 5.66 11.81
C PRO A 296 -18.07 4.26 11.18
N ILE A 297 -16.93 3.93 10.58
CA ILE A 297 -16.63 2.60 10.06
C ILE A 297 -15.48 2.01 10.89
N SER A 298 -15.57 0.72 11.21
CA SER A 298 -14.47 -0.01 11.83
C SER A 298 -13.47 -0.42 10.76
N LEU A 299 -12.20 -0.03 10.92
CA LEU A 299 -11.11 -0.44 10.05
C LEU A 299 -10.31 -1.55 10.71
N THR A 300 -9.93 -2.55 9.91
CA THR A 300 -8.89 -3.50 10.32
C THR A 300 -7.55 -2.79 10.45
N GLN A 301 -6.65 -3.35 11.25
CA GLN A 301 -5.29 -2.80 11.38
C GLN A 301 -4.57 -2.77 10.03
N ASP A 302 -4.75 -3.80 9.20
CA ASP A 302 -4.18 -3.87 7.86
C ASP A 302 -4.61 -2.67 6.99
N LEU A 303 -5.92 -2.42 6.89
CA LEU A 303 -6.44 -1.30 6.09
C LEU A 303 -6.00 0.06 6.65
N ALA A 304 -5.94 0.20 7.98
CA ALA A 304 -5.44 1.42 8.61
C ALA A 304 -3.98 1.69 8.21
N MET A 305 -3.13 0.66 8.19
CA MET A 305 -1.73 0.80 7.77
C MET A 305 -1.60 1.14 6.28
N ILE A 306 -2.45 0.58 5.42
CA ILE A 306 -2.47 0.90 3.98
C ILE A 306 -2.86 2.37 3.76
N LEU A 307 -3.91 2.84 4.43
CA LEU A 307 -4.36 4.23 4.35
C LEU A 307 -3.30 5.19 4.89
N GLN A 308 -2.66 4.86 6.01
CA GLN A 308 -1.53 5.64 6.53
C GLN A 308 -0.36 5.71 5.53
N GLY A 309 -0.02 4.59 4.87
CA GLY A 309 1.02 4.57 3.85
C GLY A 309 0.67 5.46 2.65
N LYS A 310 -0.60 5.43 2.21
CA LYS A 310 -1.10 6.30 1.16
C LYS A 310 -1.01 7.76 1.57
N ASP A 311 -1.48 8.11 2.76
CA ASP A 311 -1.60 9.51 3.19
C ASP A 311 -0.23 10.11 3.53
N ALA A 312 0.69 9.33 4.11
CA ALA A 312 2.02 9.82 4.50
C ALA A 312 3.07 9.74 3.37
N PHE A 313 2.94 8.78 2.46
CA PHE A 313 3.98 8.48 1.46
C PHE A 313 3.46 8.37 0.02
N GLY A 314 2.15 8.47 -0.21
CA GLY A 314 1.55 8.23 -1.52
C GLY A 314 1.58 6.77 -1.94
N VAL A 315 2.02 5.85 -1.07
CA VAL A 315 2.27 4.44 -1.40
C VAL A 315 1.20 3.54 -0.80
N VAL A 316 0.60 2.72 -1.65
CA VAL A 316 -0.37 1.69 -1.27
C VAL A 316 0.34 0.35 -1.35
N THR A 317 0.65 -0.25 -0.19
CA THR A 317 1.38 -1.52 -0.09
C THR A 317 0.42 -2.68 0.16
N LYS A 318 0.71 -3.86 -0.42
CA LYS A 318 0.06 -5.12 -0.05
C LYS A 318 0.74 -5.67 1.20
N ILE A 319 -0.01 -5.79 2.29
CA ILE A 319 0.50 -6.24 3.59
C ILE A 319 0.61 -7.77 3.64
N MET A 320 1.79 -8.26 4.02
CA MET A 320 1.95 -9.68 4.34
C MET A 320 1.46 -9.94 5.77
N ARG A 321 0.35 -10.68 5.91
CA ARG A 321 -0.37 -10.85 7.18
C ARG A 321 0.41 -11.70 8.17
N SER A 322 0.73 -11.15 9.35
CA SER A 322 0.94 -12.01 10.50
C SER A 322 -0.40 -12.66 10.84
N ASN A 323 -0.59 -13.92 10.45
CA ASN A 323 -1.72 -14.71 10.95
C ASN A 323 -1.67 -14.65 12.48
N ARG A 324 -2.66 -13.97 13.06
CA ARG A 324 -2.99 -14.07 14.48
C ARG A 324 -4.05 -15.13 14.66
#